data_AF-U5WZW6-F1
#
_entry.id   AF-U5WZW6-F1
#
_cell.length_a   1.000
_cell.length_b   1.000
_cell.length_c   1.000
_cell.angle_alpha   90.00
_cell.angle_beta   90.00
_cell.angle_gamma   90.00
#
_symmetry.space_group_name_H-M   'P 1'
#
loop_
_entity.id
_entity.type
_entity.pdbx_description
1 polymer ?
#
loop_
_entity_poly.entity_id
_entity_poly.type
_entity_poly.pdbx_seq_one_letter_code
_entity_poly.pdbx_strand_id
1 'polypeptide(L)'
;MSETAPTDDSAPRDRCNYPGCTRTSRPDPATGRPSRYCEQPDSSGGPVHNRANAWRARRAQRGSVATQEDAGLASGVSLARATLEQRLDELPEKVADLRVYLDDLVVQLRAAGDVEAAGAEVEDAHRDALAKVTEAERRSAAAERAARQANEREQTAEREREEADALAEDAIAETARVREELQAEIAQVRAEAQSAVASAQEQLAAAQAEHQNELAHRSAELDQARRDANAAQLEAASAQAAQQAADEAAERERHTAAAVRRELDQTRRAAEEERQRLQAQVDSAREATQQTAAELAGLRADLATARAEATAAQRTIEAEREALASLNQELERLRDDARAERERLRIDHTEQLTQMQRSADERVHTLTEALALARETSAAYRAQLPQTAPPSSSPRPPSKRSSRPAPEKK
;
A
#
# COMPACT_ATOMS: atom_id res chain seq x y z
N MET A 1 28.18 83.28 15.31
CA MET A 1 28.61 84.57 15.89
C MET A 1 30.13 84.62 15.86
N SER A 2 30.67 85.61 15.15
CA SER A 2 31.99 86.23 15.37
C SER A 2 31.87 87.62 14.75
N GLU A 3 32.32 88.65 15.45
CA GLU A 3 31.75 89.99 15.33
C GLU A 3 32.78 91.00 14.79
N THR A 4 32.64 91.38 13.53
CA THR A 4 33.50 92.39 12.89
C THR A 4 33.03 93.80 13.23
N ALA A 5 33.58 94.36 14.31
CA ALA A 5 33.37 95.76 14.69
C ALA A 5 34.42 96.68 14.04
N PRO A 6 34.01 97.70 13.25
CA PRO A 6 34.89 98.77 12.79
C PRO A 6 34.69 100.06 13.62
N THR A 7 35.78 100.67 14.06
CA THR A 7 35.86 102.09 14.46
C THR A 7 37.13 102.66 13.83
N ASP A 8 37.07 103.50 12.80
CA ASP A 8 36.53 104.87 12.75
C ASP A 8 37.33 105.85 13.61
N ASP A 9 38.27 106.54 12.95
CA ASP A 9 38.94 107.75 13.43
C ASP A 9 39.01 108.74 12.26
N SER A 10 37.98 109.59 12.15
CA SER A 10 37.86 110.58 11.08
C SER A 10 37.28 111.91 11.57
N ALA A 11 38.01 112.58 12.48
CA ALA A 11 37.60 113.85 13.07
C ALA A 11 37.21 114.93 12.01
N PRO A 12 36.05 115.61 12.16
CA PRO A 12 35.38 116.29 11.05
C PRO A 12 36.06 117.58 10.58
N ARG A 13 35.95 117.86 9.27
CA ARG A 13 36.27 119.16 8.64
C ARG A 13 35.06 119.70 7.87
N ASP A 14 33.90 119.64 8.53
CA ASP A 14 32.58 119.79 7.92
C ASP A 14 32.18 121.25 7.72
N ARG A 15 33.04 122.05 7.08
CA ARG A 15 32.73 123.44 6.68
C ARG A 15 33.27 123.73 5.28
N CYS A 16 32.41 124.31 4.45
CA CYS A 16 32.72 124.66 3.07
C CYS A 16 33.86 125.70 2.97
N ASN A 17 34.88 125.43 2.16
CA ASN A 17 36.06 126.31 1.98
C ASN A 17 35.81 127.47 0.98
N TYR A 18 34.58 127.98 0.89
CA TYR A 18 34.21 129.14 0.07
C TYR A 18 34.22 130.41 0.94
N PRO A 19 34.79 131.55 0.47
CA PRO A 19 34.84 132.77 1.27
C PRO A 19 33.45 133.22 1.76
N GLY A 20 33.29 133.36 3.08
CA GLY A 20 32.02 133.76 3.71
C GLY A 20 30.99 132.65 3.93
N CYS A 21 31.24 131.41 3.47
CA CYS A 21 30.31 130.30 3.68
C CYS A 21 30.54 129.61 5.04
N THR A 22 29.45 129.33 5.76
CA THR A 22 29.45 128.60 7.04
C THR A 22 28.78 127.23 6.97
N ARG A 23 28.22 126.85 5.80
CA ARG A 23 27.52 125.57 5.57
C ARG A 23 28.49 124.39 5.63
N THR A 24 27.94 123.20 5.91
CA THR A 24 28.70 121.93 5.86
C THR A 24 29.19 121.63 4.45
N SER A 25 30.31 120.89 4.35
CA SER A 25 30.77 120.33 3.08
C SER A 25 29.81 119.22 2.61
N ARG A 26 29.71 118.99 1.30
CA ARG A 26 28.90 117.89 0.76
C ARG A 26 29.53 116.53 1.18
N PRO A 27 28.74 115.57 1.72
CA PRO A 27 29.22 114.23 2.06
C PRO A 27 29.89 113.51 0.89
N ASP A 28 30.87 112.68 1.19
CA ASP A 28 31.73 112.08 0.18
C ASP A 28 30.99 111.03 -0.67
N PRO A 29 31.15 111.05 -2.01
CA PRO A 29 30.57 110.05 -2.88
C PRO A 29 31.33 108.72 -2.76
N ALA A 30 30.60 107.60 -2.80
CA ALA A 30 31.15 106.23 -2.68
C ALA A 30 32.25 105.89 -3.70
N THR A 31 32.33 106.64 -4.81
CA THR A 31 33.46 106.64 -5.75
C THR A 31 33.87 108.08 -6.06
N GLY A 32 35.00 108.53 -5.50
CA GLY A 32 35.53 109.87 -5.77
C GLY A 32 36.60 110.34 -4.80
N ARG A 33 36.96 111.63 -4.91
CA ARG A 33 37.91 112.30 -4.01
C ARG A 33 37.15 113.27 -3.10
N PRO A 34 37.42 113.33 -1.79
CA PRO A 34 36.60 114.08 -0.84
C PRO A 34 36.31 115.53 -1.18
N SER A 35 35.05 115.94 -0.99
CA SER A 35 34.54 117.24 -1.44
C SER A 35 34.67 118.32 -0.35
N ARG A 36 35.35 119.44 -0.66
CA ARG A 36 35.67 120.50 0.33
C ARG A 36 34.75 121.72 0.24
N TYR A 37 33.60 121.57 -0.41
CA TYR A 37 32.62 122.64 -0.64
C TYR A 37 31.20 122.08 -0.53
N CYS A 38 30.20 122.94 -0.36
CA CYS A 38 28.79 122.51 -0.26
C CYS A 38 28.07 122.35 -1.61
N GLU A 39 28.69 122.82 -2.71
CA GLU A 39 28.16 122.75 -4.09
C GLU A 39 26.76 123.37 -4.27
N GLN A 40 26.35 124.25 -3.37
CA GLN A 40 25.14 125.07 -3.48
C GLN A 40 25.47 126.51 -3.88
N PRO A 41 24.52 127.25 -4.49
CA PRO A 41 24.59 128.70 -4.63
C PRO A 41 24.34 129.43 -3.29
N ASP A 42 24.69 130.71 -3.25
CA ASP A 42 24.29 131.61 -2.17
C ASP A 42 22.78 131.88 -2.20
N SER A 43 22.19 132.22 -1.05
CA SER A 43 20.74 132.47 -0.90
C SER A 43 20.23 133.68 -1.70
N SER A 44 21.13 134.52 -2.21
CA SER A 44 20.87 135.62 -3.15
C SER A 44 20.98 135.23 -4.64
N GLY A 45 21.12 133.93 -4.96
CA GLY A 45 21.35 133.44 -6.32
C GLY A 45 22.82 133.53 -6.77
N GLY A 46 23.76 133.61 -5.82
CA GLY A 46 25.19 133.74 -6.10
C GLY A 46 25.87 132.48 -6.69
N PRO A 47 27.12 132.58 -7.15
CA PRO A 47 27.84 131.49 -7.81
C PRO A 47 27.94 130.24 -6.95
N VAL A 48 27.75 129.05 -7.56
CA VAL A 48 27.85 127.76 -6.87
C VAL A 48 29.21 127.60 -6.18
N HIS A 49 29.18 127.21 -4.90
CA HIS A 49 30.37 127.05 -4.05
C HIS A 49 31.19 125.83 -4.49
N ASN A 50 32.22 126.08 -5.30
CA ASN A 50 33.17 125.08 -5.78
C ASN A 50 34.59 125.66 -5.89
N ARG A 51 35.59 124.80 -6.16
CA ARG A 51 37.01 125.17 -6.24
C ARG A 51 37.30 126.29 -7.24
N ALA A 52 36.65 126.31 -8.40
CA ALA A 52 36.90 127.30 -9.45
C ALA A 52 36.37 128.69 -9.08
N ASN A 53 35.15 128.75 -8.52
CA ASN A 53 34.55 130.01 -8.06
C ASN A 53 35.26 130.54 -6.81
N ALA A 54 35.64 129.67 -5.88
CA ALA A 54 36.41 130.05 -4.69
C ALA A 54 37.82 130.58 -4.99
N TRP A 55 38.39 130.28 -6.17
CA TRP A 55 39.64 130.91 -6.64
C TRP A 55 39.38 132.31 -7.22
N ARG A 56 38.34 132.47 -8.05
CA ARG A 56 37.95 133.79 -8.60
C ARG A 56 37.60 134.80 -7.50
N ALA A 57 36.82 134.40 -6.49
CA ALA A 57 36.50 135.25 -5.34
C ALA A 57 37.76 135.76 -4.60
N ARG A 58 38.73 134.88 -4.34
CA ARG A 58 39.99 135.23 -3.68
C ARG A 58 40.92 136.09 -4.55
N ARG A 59 40.81 136.03 -5.88
CA ARG A 59 41.55 136.93 -6.79
C ARG A 59 40.97 138.35 -6.81
N ALA A 60 39.64 138.49 -6.76
CA ALA A 60 38.98 139.80 -6.67
C ALA A 60 39.38 140.55 -5.38
N GLN A 61 39.54 139.83 -4.26
CA GLN A 61 39.95 140.38 -2.96
C GLN A 61 41.44 140.80 -2.85
N ARG A 62 42.25 140.65 -3.91
CA ARG A 62 43.70 140.98 -3.92
C ARG A 62 44.09 142.00 -5.00
N GLY A 63 43.14 142.75 -5.54
CA GLY A 63 43.32 143.59 -6.74
C GLY A 63 43.63 145.08 -6.52
N SER A 64 43.97 145.55 -5.32
CA SER A 64 43.96 147.00 -5.02
C SER A 64 45.11 147.51 -4.13
N VAL A 65 46.27 147.82 -4.73
CA VAL A 65 47.28 148.80 -4.26
C VAL A 65 47.98 149.40 -5.49
N ALA A 66 48.20 150.72 -5.55
CA ALA A 66 48.92 151.42 -6.63
C ALA A 66 49.41 152.83 -6.21
N THR A 67 50.53 153.29 -6.80
CA THR A 67 51.20 154.64 -6.78
C THR A 67 52.41 154.57 -7.74
N GLN A 68 53.25 155.58 -8.02
CA GLN A 68 53.18 157.03 -8.38
C GLN A 68 54.66 157.49 -8.28
N GLU A 69 55.39 157.95 -9.31
CA GLU A 69 55.29 159.11 -10.23
C GLU A 69 55.78 160.47 -9.66
N ASP A 70 56.12 161.38 -10.60
CA ASP A 70 56.56 162.79 -10.49
C ASP A 70 58.03 163.14 -10.11
N ALA A 71 58.50 164.39 -10.35
CA ALA A 71 58.78 165.07 -11.64
C ALA A 71 59.19 166.57 -11.47
N GLY A 72 60.09 167.08 -12.34
CA GLY A 72 60.33 168.52 -12.57
C GLY A 72 61.06 169.31 -11.45
N LEU A 73 61.39 170.61 -11.59
CA LEU A 73 61.51 171.49 -12.77
C LEU A 73 62.45 172.69 -12.40
N ALA A 74 62.75 173.62 -13.32
CA ALA A 74 63.79 174.65 -13.15
C ALA A 74 63.32 176.12 -13.35
N SER A 75 64.05 177.11 -12.81
CA SER A 75 64.30 178.45 -13.41
C SER A 75 64.95 179.47 -12.43
N GLY A 76 65.40 180.63 -12.96
CA GLY A 76 65.32 181.92 -12.26
C GLY A 76 66.54 182.41 -11.45
N VAL A 77 67.53 183.00 -12.14
CA VAL A 77 68.71 183.63 -11.50
C VAL A 77 68.33 184.93 -10.75
N SER A 78 67.83 184.77 -9.53
CA SER A 78 67.79 185.79 -8.48
C SER A 78 67.86 185.11 -7.10
N LEU A 79 67.25 183.92 -6.98
CA LEU A 79 67.49 183.00 -5.86
C LEU A 79 68.95 182.53 -5.78
N ALA A 80 69.72 182.60 -6.87
CA ALA A 80 71.05 181.98 -7.08
C ALA A 80 72.21 182.42 -6.15
N ARG A 81 71.92 183.13 -5.05
CA ARG A 81 72.84 183.29 -3.91
C ARG A 81 72.33 182.57 -2.67
N ALA A 82 71.11 182.88 -2.21
CA ALA A 82 70.46 182.17 -1.10
C ALA A 82 70.20 180.69 -1.41
N THR A 83 69.85 180.36 -2.66
CA THR A 83 69.69 178.99 -3.16
C THR A 83 71.01 178.37 -3.60
N LEU A 84 72.12 179.13 -3.64
CA LEU A 84 73.47 178.56 -3.74
C LEU A 84 73.98 178.19 -2.35
N GLU A 85 73.75 179.01 -1.34
CA GLU A 85 73.96 178.65 0.07
C GLU A 85 73.13 177.42 0.45
N GLN A 86 71.81 177.43 0.22
CA GLN A 86 70.98 176.24 0.48
C GLN A 86 71.42 175.01 -0.33
N ARG A 87 71.81 175.15 -1.61
CA ARG A 87 72.33 174.01 -2.39
C ARG A 87 73.74 173.58 -1.99
N LEU A 88 74.51 174.40 -1.27
CA LEU A 88 75.80 174.03 -0.69
C LEU A 88 75.65 173.43 0.71
N ASP A 89 74.61 173.78 1.46
CA ASP A 89 74.23 173.12 2.73
C ASP A 89 73.55 171.76 2.48
N GLU A 90 72.77 171.62 1.40
CA GLU A 90 72.19 170.35 0.94
C GLU A 90 73.23 169.44 0.23
N LEU A 91 74.36 169.98 -0.26
CA LEU A 91 75.35 169.18 -1.00
C LEU A 91 76.02 168.11 -0.13
N PRO A 92 76.47 168.36 1.11
CA PRO A 92 76.95 167.33 2.03
C PRO A 92 75.93 166.21 2.25
N GLU A 93 74.65 166.53 2.38
CA GLU A 93 73.59 165.53 2.59
C GLU A 93 73.39 164.69 1.32
N LYS A 94 73.30 165.31 0.13
CA LYS A 94 73.09 164.55 -1.12
C LYS A 94 74.35 163.80 -1.58
N VAL A 95 75.54 164.25 -1.19
CA VAL A 95 76.79 163.48 -1.32
C VAL A 95 76.85 162.35 -0.28
N ALA A 96 76.28 162.52 0.92
CA ALA A 96 76.12 161.44 1.89
C ALA A 96 75.09 160.40 1.41
N ASP A 97 73.95 160.80 0.84
CA ASP A 97 72.97 159.89 0.22
C ASP A 97 73.59 159.09 -0.92
N LEU A 98 74.29 159.77 -1.85
CA LEU A 98 74.99 159.10 -2.95
C LEU A 98 76.09 158.18 -2.43
N ARG A 99 76.78 158.56 -1.35
CA ARG A 99 77.76 157.69 -0.70
C ARG A 99 77.10 156.48 -0.04
N VAL A 100 75.99 156.63 0.66
CA VAL A 100 75.23 155.52 1.25
C VAL A 100 74.74 154.57 0.16
N TYR A 101 74.24 155.09 -0.97
CA TYR A 101 73.84 154.28 -2.12
C TYR A 101 75.02 153.56 -2.80
N LEU A 102 76.19 154.21 -2.90
CA LEU A 102 77.40 153.56 -3.43
C LEU A 102 78.01 152.56 -2.45
N ASP A 103 77.99 152.83 -1.14
CA ASP A 103 78.43 151.91 -0.10
C ASP A 103 77.47 150.70 -0.01
N ASP A 104 76.15 150.88 -0.15
CA ASP A 104 75.14 149.82 -0.27
C ASP A 104 75.31 149.01 -1.57
N LEU A 105 75.48 149.66 -2.73
CA LEU A 105 75.83 148.96 -3.98
C LEU A 105 77.13 148.17 -3.84
N VAL A 106 78.14 148.67 -3.11
CA VAL A 106 79.39 147.95 -2.84
C VAL A 106 79.19 146.80 -1.84
N VAL A 107 78.29 146.92 -0.86
CA VAL A 107 77.86 145.80 0.00
C VAL A 107 77.13 144.73 -0.81
N GLN A 108 76.23 145.12 -1.71
CA GLN A 108 75.51 144.20 -2.59
C GLN A 108 76.43 143.57 -3.64
N LEU A 109 77.40 144.31 -4.20
CA LEU A 109 78.44 143.74 -5.08
C LEU A 109 79.38 142.80 -4.34
N ARG A 110 79.67 143.06 -3.05
CA ARG A 110 80.43 142.13 -2.20
C ARG A 110 79.64 140.88 -1.89
N ALA A 111 78.35 140.98 -1.59
CA ALA A 111 77.49 139.83 -1.30
C ALA A 111 77.22 138.97 -2.57
N ALA A 112 76.94 139.60 -3.71
CA ALA A 112 76.76 138.91 -5.00
C ALA A 112 78.10 138.44 -5.62
N GLY A 113 79.22 139.04 -5.20
CA GLY A 113 80.58 138.66 -5.55
C GLY A 113 81.26 137.78 -4.50
N ASP A 114 80.55 137.33 -3.47
CA ASP A 114 81.08 136.42 -2.45
C ASP A 114 81.05 134.99 -3.02
N VAL A 115 82.09 134.68 -3.79
CA VAL A 115 82.28 133.37 -4.44
C VAL A 115 82.48 132.26 -3.39
N GLU A 116 82.93 132.58 -2.18
CA GLU A 116 83.06 131.62 -1.08
C GLU A 116 81.69 131.31 -0.46
N ALA A 117 80.84 132.32 -0.22
CA ALA A 117 79.46 132.10 0.24
C ALA A 117 78.61 131.37 -0.81
N ALA A 118 78.70 131.78 -2.08
CA ALA A 118 78.03 131.09 -3.18
C ALA A 118 78.57 129.66 -3.38
N GLY A 119 79.87 129.45 -3.17
CA GLY A 119 80.51 128.14 -3.14
C GLY A 119 79.95 127.26 -2.01
N ALA A 120 79.84 127.80 -0.80
CA ALA A 120 79.29 127.10 0.36
C ALA A 120 77.80 126.73 0.18
N GLU A 121 76.98 127.61 -0.41
CA GLU A 121 75.59 127.28 -0.77
C GLU A 121 75.51 126.19 -1.85
N VAL A 122 76.38 126.24 -2.87
CA VAL A 122 76.46 125.18 -3.90
C VAL A 122 76.94 123.86 -3.31
N GLU A 123 77.90 123.87 -2.38
CA GLU A 123 78.35 122.67 -1.68
C GLU A 123 77.29 122.09 -0.74
N ASP A 124 76.52 122.93 -0.03
CA ASP A 124 75.42 122.46 0.82
C ASP A 124 74.28 121.88 -0.03
N ALA A 125 73.90 122.57 -1.11
CA ALA A 125 72.95 122.06 -2.09
C ALA A 125 73.45 120.77 -2.78
N HIS A 126 74.76 120.62 -3.01
CA HIS A 126 75.36 119.40 -3.55
C HIS A 126 75.33 118.26 -2.52
N ARG A 127 75.65 118.53 -1.24
CA ARG A 127 75.55 117.54 -0.14
C ARG A 127 74.11 117.10 0.10
N ASP A 128 73.15 118.02 0.07
CA ASP A 128 71.71 117.73 0.13
C ASP A 128 71.21 116.95 -1.11
N ALA A 129 71.67 117.30 -2.32
CA ALA A 129 71.36 116.55 -3.54
C ALA A 129 71.91 115.11 -3.47
N LEU A 130 73.16 114.91 -3.01
CA LEU A 130 73.73 113.57 -2.79
C LEU A 130 73.00 112.79 -1.69
N ALA A 131 72.56 113.46 -0.61
CA ALA A 131 71.73 112.83 0.41
C ALA A 131 70.36 112.39 -0.15
N LYS A 132 69.73 113.22 -0.98
CA LYS A 132 68.46 112.91 -1.67
C LYS A 132 68.60 111.80 -2.72
N VAL A 133 69.71 111.76 -3.46
CA VAL A 133 70.02 110.69 -4.42
C VAL A 133 70.26 109.38 -3.67
N THR A 134 71.16 109.34 -2.69
CA THR A 134 71.43 108.10 -1.93
C THR A 134 70.20 107.59 -1.16
N GLU A 135 69.31 108.47 -0.70
CA GLU A 135 68.02 108.07 -0.11
C GLU A 135 66.97 107.65 -1.15
N ALA A 136 67.01 108.17 -2.37
CA ALA A 136 66.21 107.63 -3.48
C ALA A 136 66.70 106.24 -3.91
N GLU A 137 68.02 106.04 -4.00
CA GLU A 137 68.66 104.76 -4.30
C GLU A 137 68.37 103.71 -3.21
N ARG A 138 68.49 104.07 -1.92
CA ARG A 138 68.10 103.18 -0.81
C ARG A 138 66.65 102.73 -0.92
N ARG A 139 65.72 103.65 -1.20
CA ARG A 139 64.29 103.34 -1.37
C ARG A 139 64.02 102.54 -2.63
N SER A 140 64.72 102.80 -3.74
CA SER A 140 64.64 102.00 -4.97
C SER A 140 65.10 100.57 -4.73
N ALA A 141 66.29 100.39 -4.15
CA ALA A 141 66.84 99.08 -3.84
C ALA A 141 66.02 98.32 -2.77
N ALA A 142 65.35 99.03 -1.85
CA ALA A 142 64.41 98.43 -0.91
C ALA A 142 63.11 97.98 -1.60
N ALA A 143 62.54 98.83 -2.48
CA ALA A 143 61.35 98.49 -3.26
C ALA A 143 61.62 97.31 -4.21
N GLU A 144 62.78 97.26 -4.86
CA GLU A 144 63.22 96.11 -5.66
C GLU A 144 63.32 94.82 -4.84
N ARG A 145 63.93 94.87 -3.64
CA ARG A 145 64.02 93.68 -2.76
C ARG A 145 62.63 93.22 -2.32
N ALA A 146 61.73 94.15 -2.01
CA ALA A 146 60.35 93.84 -1.69
C ALA A 146 59.59 93.23 -2.89
N ALA A 147 59.80 93.76 -4.10
CA ALA A 147 59.20 93.24 -5.33
C ALA A 147 59.74 91.84 -5.70
N ARG A 148 61.05 91.60 -5.54
CA ARG A 148 61.64 90.26 -5.70
C ARG A 148 61.06 89.27 -4.69
N GLN A 149 61.01 89.63 -3.41
CA GLN A 149 60.40 88.79 -2.37
C GLN A 149 58.88 88.57 -2.54
N ALA A 150 58.16 89.51 -3.16
CA ALA A 150 56.75 89.33 -3.50
C ALA A 150 56.59 88.31 -4.63
N ASN A 151 57.35 88.47 -5.72
CA ASN A 151 57.35 87.56 -6.87
C ASN A 151 57.85 86.15 -6.50
N GLU A 152 58.85 86.04 -5.62
CA GLU A 152 59.31 84.76 -5.05
C GLU A 152 58.18 84.04 -4.29
N ARG A 153 57.38 84.76 -3.48
CA ARG A 153 56.22 84.20 -2.77
C ARG A 153 55.05 83.87 -3.70
N GLU A 154 54.85 84.68 -4.73
CA GLU A 154 53.83 84.46 -5.77
C GLU A 154 54.13 83.15 -6.51
N GLN A 155 55.35 82.98 -7.01
CA GLN A 155 55.80 81.74 -7.65
C GLN A 155 55.79 80.51 -6.72
N THR A 156 56.10 80.67 -5.44
CA THR A 156 55.96 79.56 -4.47
C THR A 156 54.48 79.21 -4.26
N ALA A 157 53.60 80.19 -4.10
CA ALA A 157 52.17 79.96 -3.93
C ALA A 157 51.48 79.44 -5.21
N GLU A 158 52.00 79.75 -6.40
CA GLU A 158 51.60 79.13 -7.67
C GLU A 158 52.00 77.66 -7.70
N ARG A 159 53.26 77.31 -7.39
CA ARG A 159 53.71 75.91 -7.36
C ARG A 159 53.01 75.09 -6.27
N GLU A 160 52.79 75.65 -5.09
CA GLU A 160 52.01 75.00 -4.02
C GLU A 160 50.55 74.73 -4.44
N ARG A 161 49.99 75.52 -5.36
CA ARG A 161 48.68 75.24 -5.98
C ARG A 161 48.77 74.18 -7.06
N GLU A 162 49.74 74.28 -7.98
CA GLU A 162 49.96 73.28 -9.04
C GLU A 162 50.21 71.88 -8.45
N GLU A 163 51.01 71.79 -7.38
CA GLU A 163 51.24 70.55 -6.62
C GLU A 163 49.97 70.06 -5.91
N ALA A 164 49.18 70.94 -5.29
CA ALA A 164 47.95 70.57 -4.61
C ALA A 164 46.83 70.14 -5.57
N ASP A 165 46.68 70.81 -6.71
CA ASP A 165 45.72 70.47 -7.75
C ASP A 165 46.11 69.16 -8.43
N ALA A 166 47.40 68.93 -8.73
CA ALA A 166 47.89 67.65 -9.25
C ALA A 166 47.65 66.48 -8.26
N LEU A 167 47.94 66.67 -6.97
CA LEU A 167 47.63 65.68 -5.93
C LEU A 167 46.12 65.43 -5.78
N ALA A 168 45.27 66.41 -6.06
CA ALA A 168 43.82 66.24 -6.08
C ALA A 168 43.35 65.47 -7.32
N GLU A 169 43.91 65.74 -8.52
CA GLU A 169 43.64 64.97 -9.73
C GLU A 169 44.07 63.51 -9.60
N ASP A 170 45.28 63.24 -9.10
CA ASP A 170 45.78 61.87 -8.82
C ASP A 170 44.86 61.14 -7.81
N ALA A 171 44.43 61.81 -6.74
CA ALA A 171 43.52 61.21 -5.76
C ALA A 171 42.12 60.92 -6.36
N ILE A 172 41.63 61.76 -7.27
CA ILE A 172 40.37 61.51 -8.00
C ILE A 172 40.54 60.36 -9.00
N ALA A 173 41.67 60.28 -9.70
CA ALA A 173 41.97 59.20 -10.65
C ALA A 173 42.09 57.84 -9.95
N GLU A 174 42.82 57.76 -8.83
CA GLU A 174 42.98 56.51 -8.09
C GLU A 174 41.68 56.08 -7.38
N THR A 175 40.90 57.02 -6.82
CA THR A 175 39.58 56.68 -6.27
C THR A 175 38.56 56.28 -7.34
N ALA A 176 38.71 56.77 -8.59
CA ALA A 176 37.95 56.27 -9.73
C ALA A 176 38.37 54.84 -10.12
N ARG A 177 39.68 54.56 -10.21
CA ARG A 177 40.20 53.21 -10.47
C ARG A 177 39.76 52.19 -9.43
N VAL A 178 40.00 52.45 -8.15
CA VAL A 178 39.61 51.55 -7.05
C VAL A 178 38.10 51.31 -7.06
N ARG A 179 37.30 52.29 -7.47
CA ARG A 179 35.85 52.13 -7.64
C ARG A 179 35.48 51.27 -8.85
N GLU A 180 36.15 51.40 -9.98
CA GLU A 180 35.92 50.57 -11.17
C GLU A 180 36.34 49.12 -10.91
N GLU A 181 37.51 48.91 -10.31
CA GLU A 181 38.04 47.60 -9.91
C GLU A 181 37.10 46.90 -8.92
N LEU A 182 36.67 47.58 -7.86
CA LEU A 182 35.68 47.04 -6.90
C LEU A 182 34.31 46.77 -7.55
N GLN A 183 33.89 47.57 -8.54
CA GLN A 183 32.66 47.31 -9.29
C GLN A 183 32.77 46.07 -10.19
N ALA A 184 33.94 45.84 -10.80
CA ALA A 184 34.24 44.64 -11.58
C ALA A 184 34.27 43.39 -10.68
N GLU A 185 34.95 43.45 -9.53
CA GLU A 185 34.95 42.35 -8.54
C GLU A 185 33.53 42.02 -8.05
N ILE A 186 32.73 43.03 -7.68
CA ILE A 186 31.34 42.84 -7.26
C ILE A 186 30.49 42.24 -8.39
N ALA A 187 30.74 42.59 -9.65
CA ALA A 187 30.06 42.01 -10.80
C ALA A 187 30.47 40.54 -11.02
N GLN A 188 31.77 40.23 -10.93
CA GLN A 188 32.30 38.86 -11.04
C GLN A 188 31.75 37.96 -9.93
N VAL A 189 31.87 38.35 -8.66
CA VAL A 189 31.36 37.57 -7.52
C VAL A 189 29.84 37.33 -7.62
N ARG A 190 29.08 38.29 -8.17
CA ARG A 190 27.65 38.09 -8.45
C ARG A 190 27.39 37.10 -9.57
N ALA A 191 28.17 37.12 -10.65
CA ALA A 191 28.04 36.17 -11.76
C ALA A 191 28.43 34.75 -11.32
N GLU A 192 29.51 34.60 -10.55
CA GLU A 192 29.95 33.34 -9.95
C GLU A 192 28.90 32.79 -8.98
N ALA A 193 28.36 33.63 -8.09
CA ALA A 193 27.28 33.23 -7.18
C ALA A 193 25.99 32.82 -7.92
N GLN A 194 25.62 33.52 -9.00
CA GLN A 194 24.47 33.14 -9.84
C GLN A 194 24.70 31.80 -10.54
N SER A 195 25.89 31.56 -11.08
CA SER A 195 26.29 30.29 -11.70
C SER A 195 26.26 29.13 -10.69
N ALA A 196 26.82 29.34 -9.49
CA ALA A 196 26.81 28.36 -8.41
C ALA A 196 25.38 28.04 -7.94
N VAL A 197 24.50 29.04 -7.81
CA VAL A 197 23.09 28.84 -7.45
C VAL A 197 22.33 28.10 -8.56
N ALA A 198 22.57 28.42 -9.83
CA ALA A 198 21.97 27.70 -10.96
C ALA A 198 22.40 26.22 -10.97
N SER A 199 23.69 25.94 -10.86
CA SER A 199 24.18 24.55 -10.82
C SER A 199 23.68 23.78 -9.59
N ALA A 200 23.55 24.43 -8.42
CA ALA A 200 22.96 23.81 -7.23
C ALA A 200 21.45 23.51 -7.41
N GLN A 201 20.71 24.36 -8.14
CA GLN A 201 19.31 24.12 -8.48
C GLN A 201 19.16 22.99 -9.50
N GLU A 202 20.03 22.91 -10.51
CA GLU A 202 20.07 21.80 -11.47
C GLU A 202 20.40 20.46 -10.78
N GLN A 203 21.42 20.43 -9.91
CA GLN A 203 21.78 19.25 -9.11
C GLN A 203 20.64 18.81 -8.18
N LEU A 204 19.95 19.76 -7.53
CA LEU A 204 18.79 19.45 -6.69
C LEU A 204 17.62 18.90 -7.52
N ALA A 205 17.34 19.47 -8.69
CA ALA A 205 16.29 18.98 -9.58
C ALA A 205 16.61 17.58 -10.14
N ALA A 206 17.87 17.31 -10.50
CA ALA A 206 18.34 16.01 -10.92
C ALA A 206 18.18 14.96 -9.81
N ALA A 207 18.68 15.23 -8.59
CA ALA A 207 18.55 14.32 -7.45
C ALA A 207 17.07 14.08 -7.04
N GLN A 208 16.20 15.09 -7.18
CA GLN A 208 14.76 14.92 -6.97
C GLN A 208 14.12 14.02 -8.04
N ALA A 209 14.51 14.15 -9.30
CA ALA A 209 14.02 13.30 -10.39
C ALA A 209 14.53 11.85 -10.26
N GLU A 210 15.81 11.66 -9.91
CA GLU A 210 16.39 10.35 -9.60
C GLU A 210 15.63 9.67 -8.46
N HIS A 211 15.43 10.35 -7.34
CA HIS A 211 14.69 9.79 -6.21
C HIS A 211 13.21 9.48 -6.53
N GLN A 212 12.55 10.30 -7.35
CA GLN A 212 11.20 9.99 -7.83
C GLN A 212 11.17 8.75 -8.73
N ASN A 213 12.18 8.57 -9.59
CA ASN A 213 12.33 7.37 -10.41
C ASN A 213 12.62 6.12 -9.57
N GLU A 214 13.46 6.23 -8.53
CA GLU A 214 13.68 5.14 -7.56
C GLU A 214 12.37 4.74 -6.85
N LEU A 215 11.61 5.71 -6.34
CA LEU A 215 10.33 5.46 -5.67
C LEU A 215 9.30 4.83 -6.62
N ALA A 216 9.25 5.26 -7.88
CA ALA A 216 8.40 4.66 -8.91
C ALA A 216 8.84 3.24 -9.29
N HIS A 217 10.15 2.96 -9.31
CA HIS A 217 10.66 1.61 -9.53
C HIS A 217 10.34 0.68 -8.35
N ARG A 218 10.56 1.14 -7.11
CA ARG A 218 10.22 0.39 -5.89
C ARG A 218 8.73 0.13 -5.74
N SER A 219 7.85 1.07 -6.13
CA SER A 219 6.41 0.81 -6.11
C SER A 219 5.99 -0.24 -7.15
N ALA A 220 6.59 -0.20 -8.36
CA ALA A 220 6.36 -1.22 -9.39
C ALA A 220 6.88 -2.61 -8.98
N GLU A 221 8.04 -2.71 -8.31
CA GLU A 221 8.53 -3.96 -7.71
C GLU A 221 7.55 -4.50 -6.65
N LEU A 222 7.07 -3.65 -5.74
CA LEU A 222 6.14 -4.05 -4.69
C LEU A 222 4.78 -4.50 -5.26
N ASP A 223 4.26 -3.81 -6.26
CA ASP A 223 3.00 -4.20 -6.92
C ASP A 223 3.15 -5.40 -7.85
N GLN A 224 4.37 -5.71 -8.33
CA GLN A 224 4.68 -7.00 -8.94
C GLN A 224 4.70 -8.11 -7.89
N ALA A 225 5.48 -7.97 -6.82
CA ALA A 225 5.56 -8.95 -5.73
C ALA A 225 4.19 -9.24 -5.07
N ARG A 226 3.31 -8.23 -4.95
CA ARG A 226 1.91 -8.40 -4.52
C ARG A 226 1.09 -9.25 -5.48
N ARG A 227 1.22 -9.03 -6.80
CA ARG A 227 0.52 -9.82 -7.82
C ARG A 227 1.01 -11.27 -7.82
N ASP A 228 2.32 -11.49 -7.70
CA ASP A 228 2.93 -12.82 -7.66
C ASP A 228 2.54 -13.57 -6.37
N ALA A 229 2.54 -12.89 -5.21
CA ALA A 229 2.06 -13.47 -3.96
C ALA A 229 0.56 -13.84 -4.01
N ASN A 230 -0.29 -12.99 -4.60
CA ASN A 230 -1.71 -13.28 -4.77
C ASN A 230 -1.94 -14.44 -5.75
N ALA A 231 -1.15 -14.54 -6.82
CA ALA A 231 -1.20 -15.65 -7.76
C ALA A 231 -0.79 -16.97 -7.09
N ALA A 232 0.31 -16.98 -6.34
CA ALA A 232 0.77 -18.15 -5.58
C ALA A 232 -0.25 -18.58 -4.49
N GLN A 233 -0.94 -17.63 -3.84
CA GLN A 233 -2.03 -17.94 -2.92
C GLN A 233 -3.24 -18.59 -3.61
N LEU A 234 -3.61 -18.10 -4.81
CA LEU A 234 -4.70 -18.70 -5.59
C LEU A 234 -4.33 -20.09 -6.12
N GLU A 235 -3.10 -20.28 -6.58
CA GLU A 235 -2.56 -21.58 -6.99
C GLU A 235 -2.57 -22.55 -5.80
N ALA A 236 -2.01 -22.17 -4.65
CA ALA A 236 -2.03 -22.98 -3.42
C ALA A 236 -3.46 -23.34 -2.96
N ALA A 237 -4.41 -22.39 -3.01
CA ALA A 237 -5.80 -22.64 -2.66
C ALA A 237 -6.48 -23.62 -3.62
N SER A 238 -6.24 -23.49 -4.93
CA SER A 238 -6.78 -24.41 -5.94
C SER A 238 -6.16 -25.82 -5.86
N ALA A 239 -4.86 -25.92 -5.55
CA ALA A 239 -4.19 -27.19 -5.28
C ALA A 239 -4.75 -27.87 -4.01
N GLN A 240 -5.01 -27.10 -2.94
CA GLN A 240 -5.65 -27.62 -1.73
C GLN A 240 -7.08 -28.11 -2.00
N ALA A 241 -7.88 -27.36 -2.76
CA ALA A 241 -9.23 -27.77 -3.15
C ALA A 241 -9.23 -29.03 -4.04
N ALA A 242 -8.27 -29.13 -4.97
CA ALA A 242 -8.09 -30.32 -5.81
C ALA A 242 -7.69 -31.55 -4.99
N GLN A 243 -6.78 -31.39 -4.01
CA GLN A 243 -6.39 -32.45 -3.09
C GLN A 243 -7.58 -32.93 -2.25
N GLN A 244 -8.36 -32.00 -1.66
CA GLN A 244 -9.56 -32.34 -0.89
C GLN A 244 -10.58 -33.10 -1.74
N ALA A 245 -10.86 -32.64 -2.96
CA ALA A 245 -11.78 -33.32 -3.88
C ALA A 245 -11.29 -34.73 -4.27
N ALA A 246 -9.98 -34.93 -4.42
CA ALA A 246 -9.36 -36.23 -4.69
C ALA A 246 -9.42 -37.17 -3.47
N ASP A 247 -9.14 -36.67 -2.27
CA ASP A 247 -9.23 -37.45 -1.02
C ASP A 247 -10.67 -37.89 -0.75
N GLU A 248 -11.65 -36.99 -0.88
CA GLU A 248 -13.08 -37.34 -0.80
C GLU A 248 -13.49 -38.37 -1.88
N ALA A 249 -12.97 -38.24 -3.11
CA ALA A 249 -13.27 -39.19 -4.18
C ALA A 249 -12.71 -40.59 -3.84
N ALA A 250 -11.49 -40.66 -3.31
CA ALA A 250 -10.89 -41.89 -2.83
C ALA A 250 -11.64 -42.45 -1.60
N GLU A 251 -12.21 -41.63 -0.73
CA GLU A 251 -13.10 -42.11 0.35
C GLU A 251 -14.42 -42.67 -0.18
N ARG A 252 -15.07 -41.98 -1.13
CA ARG A 252 -16.28 -42.47 -1.81
C ARG A 252 -16.02 -43.81 -2.51
N GLU A 253 -14.86 -43.96 -3.17
CA GLU A 253 -14.45 -45.22 -3.78
C GLU A 253 -14.20 -46.31 -2.72
N ARG A 254 -13.43 -46.02 -1.65
CA ARG A 254 -13.20 -46.95 -0.53
C ARG A 254 -14.51 -47.43 0.10
N HIS A 255 -15.47 -46.53 0.34
CA HIS A 255 -16.79 -46.88 0.87
C HIS A 255 -17.62 -47.73 -0.10
N THR A 256 -17.59 -47.40 -1.40
CA THR A 256 -18.30 -48.17 -2.44
C THR A 256 -17.72 -49.57 -2.59
N ALA A 257 -16.39 -49.70 -2.65
CA ALA A 257 -15.71 -51.00 -2.70
C ALA A 257 -15.97 -51.83 -1.43
N ALA A 258 -16.06 -51.21 -0.25
CA ALA A 258 -16.43 -51.88 0.99
C ALA A 258 -17.92 -52.28 1.04
N ALA A 259 -18.82 -51.55 0.38
CA ALA A 259 -20.22 -51.96 0.19
C ALA A 259 -20.32 -53.18 -0.72
N VAL A 260 -19.75 -53.12 -1.93
CA VAL A 260 -19.74 -54.22 -2.92
C VAL A 260 -19.10 -55.49 -2.36
N ARG A 261 -18.01 -55.39 -1.58
CA ARG A 261 -17.42 -56.55 -0.89
C ARG A 261 -18.38 -57.20 0.12
N ARG A 262 -19.11 -56.40 0.91
CA ARG A 262 -20.11 -56.92 1.87
C ARG A 262 -21.29 -57.57 1.16
N GLU A 263 -21.74 -57.01 0.04
CA GLU A 263 -22.80 -57.59 -0.80
C GLU A 263 -22.36 -58.91 -1.46
N LEU A 264 -21.12 -58.99 -1.96
CA LEU A 264 -20.53 -60.22 -2.47
C LEU A 264 -20.40 -61.30 -1.37
N ASP A 265 -20.00 -60.94 -0.16
CA ASP A 265 -19.91 -61.90 0.94
C ASP A 265 -21.28 -62.30 1.53
N GLN A 266 -22.28 -61.42 1.46
CA GLN A 266 -23.68 -61.75 1.78
C GLN A 266 -24.28 -62.71 0.74
N THR A 267 -24.13 -62.42 -0.55
CA THR A 267 -24.63 -63.29 -1.64
C THR A 267 -23.92 -64.65 -1.66
N ARG A 268 -22.61 -64.71 -1.37
CA ARG A 268 -21.89 -65.97 -1.12
C ARG A 268 -22.50 -66.78 0.02
N ARG A 269 -22.75 -66.15 1.18
CA ARG A 269 -23.37 -66.83 2.34
C ARG A 269 -24.77 -67.33 2.02
N ALA A 270 -25.62 -66.51 1.39
CA ALA A 270 -26.96 -66.91 0.98
C ALA A 270 -26.93 -68.09 -0.01
N ALA A 271 -26.02 -68.10 -0.98
CA ALA A 271 -25.83 -69.22 -1.90
C ALA A 271 -25.29 -70.48 -1.21
N GLU A 272 -24.45 -70.34 -0.18
CA GLU A 272 -23.91 -71.45 0.61
C GLU A 272 -24.97 -72.04 1.57
N GLU A 273 -25.78 -71.20 2.21
CA GLU A 273 -26.96 -71.61 2.98
C GLU A 273 -27.98 -72.35 2.10
N GLU A 274 -28.29 -71.82 0.92
CA GLU A 274 -29.23 -72.48 0.00
C GLU A 274 -28.67 -73.80 -0.54
N ARG A 275 -27.36 -73.86 -0.82
CA ARG A 275 -26.67 -75.13 -1.15
C ARG A 275 -26.76 -76.14 0.00
N GLN A 276 -26.64 -75.71 1.25
CA GLN A 276 -26.82 -76.57 2.42
C GLN A 276 -28.28 -77.04 2.58
N ARG A 277 -29.27 -76.17 2.37
CA ARG A 277 -30.70 -76.54 2.36
C ARG A 277 -31.01 -77.58 1.28
N LEU A 278 -30.56 -77.35 0.06
CA LEU A 278 -30.74 -78.28 -1.06
C LEU A 278 -30.04 -79.62 -0.80
N GLN A 279 -28.84 -79.62 -0.22
CA GLN A 279 -28.15 -80.85 0.18
C GLN A 279 -28.93 -81.62 1.25
N ALA A 280 -29.43 -80.94 2.29
CA ALA A 280 -30.26 -81.55 3.33
C ALA A 280 -31.59 -82.09 2.79
N GLN A 281 -32.21 -81.42 1.81
CA GLN A 281 -33.40 -81.93 1.10
C GLN A 281 -33.07 -83.20 0.29
N VAL A 282 -31.92 -83.22 -0.40
CA VAL A 282 -31.46 -84.39 -1.16
C VAL A 282 -31.16 -85.58 -0.23
N ASP A 283 -30.53 -85.34 0.92
CA ASP A 283 -30.21 -86.40 1.88
C ASP A 283 -31.46 -86.90 2.62
N SER A 284 -32.38 -86.02 3.01
CA SER A 284 -33.70 -86.42 3.54
C SER A 284 -34.52 -87.21 2.50
N ALA A 285 -34.47 -86.84 1.21
CA ALA A 285 -35.10 -87.60 0.14
C ALA A 285 -34.45 -88.97 -0.09
N ARG A 286 -33.12 -89.08 0.08
CA ARG A 286 -32.39 -90.35 0.07
C ARG A 286 -32.81 -91.23 1.26
N GLU A 287 -32.89 -90.67 2.46
CA GLU A 287 -33.36 -91.39 3.66
C GLU A 287 -34.80 -91.89 3.48
N ALA A 288 -35.72 -91.06 2.99
CA ALA A 288 -37.10 -91.48 2.68
C ALA A 288 -37.15 -92.55 1.58
N THR A 289 -36.25 -92.49 0.59
CA THR A 289 -36.12 -93.53 -0.44
C THR A 289 -35.57 -94.85 0.14
N GLN A 290 -34.65 -94.78 1.11
CA GLN A 290 -34.13 -95.97 1.82
C GLN A 290 -35.18 -96.57 2.76
N GLN A 291 -35.94 -95.73 3.48
CA GLN A 291 -37.05 -96.15 4.34
C GLN A 291 -38.13 -96.87 3.53
N THR A 292 -38.64 -96.24 2.46
CA THR A 292 -39.65 -96.86 1.58
C THR A 292 -39.12 -98.12 0.86
N ALA A 293 -37.82 -98.19 0.54
CA ALA A 293 -37.20 -99.41 0.03
C ALA A 293 -37.11 -100.53 1.09
N ALA A 294 -36.88 -100.19 2.36
CA ALA A 294 -36.86 -101.13 3.48
C ALA A 294 -38.28 -101.60 3.85
N GLU A 295 -39.27 -100.71 3.87
CA GLU A 295 -40.70 -101.04 4.01
C GLU A 295 -41.15 -101.97 2.89
N LEU A 296 -40.77 -101.68 1.63
CA LEU A 296 -41.06 -102.54 0.48
C LEU A 296 -40.34 -103.89 0.58
N ALA A 297 -39.17 -103.98 1.23
CA ALA A 297 -38.52 -105.25 1.53
C ALA A 297 -39.25 -106.03 2.63
N GLY A 298 -39.73 -105.35 3.68
CA GLY A 298 -40.60 -105.90 4.72
C GLY A 298 -41.89 -106.48 4.13
N LEU A 299 -42.65 -105.67 3.39
CA LEU A 299 -43.89 -106.10 2.72
C LEU A 299 -43.66 -107.27 1.75
N ARG A 300 -42.48 -107.38 1.12
CA ARG A 300 -42.10 -108.55 0.30
C ARG A 300 -41.82 -109.79 1.14
N ALA A 301 -41.24 -109.64 2.34
CA ALA A 301 -41.06 -110.73 3.29
C ALA A 301 -42.40 -111.18 3.88
N ASP A 302 -43.26 -110.26 4.30
CA ASP A 302 -44.62 -110.55 4.80
C ASP A 302 -45.46 -111.27 3.74
N LEU A 303 -45.40 -110.81 2.48
CA LEU A 303 -46.04 -111.47 1.34
C LEU A 303 -45.46 -112.87 1.07
N ALA A 304 -44.17 -113.09 1.30
CA ALA A 304 -43.55 -114.41 1.19
C ALA A 304 -44.00 -115.34 2.33
N THR A 305 -44.09 -114.84 3.56
CA THR A 305 -44.62 -115.55 4.73
C THR A 305 -46.08 -115.93 4.52
N ALA A 306 -46.95 -114.99 4.17
CA ALA A 306 -48.38 -115.25 3.90
C ALA A 306 -48.58 -116.24 2.74
N ARG A 307 -47.71 -116.24 1.72
CA ARG A 307 -47.70 -117.27 0.66
C ARG A 307 -47.26 -118.64 1.17
N ALA A 308 -46.27 -118.71 2.04
CA ALA A 308 -45.83 -119.96 2.68
C ALA A 308 -46.93 -120.54 3.60
N GLU A 309 -47.58 -119.70 4.40
CA GLU A 309 -48.73 -120.05 5.24
C GLU A 309 -49.90 -120.54 4.41
N ALA A 310 -50.28 -119.83 3.33
CA ALA A 310 -51.34 -120.28 2.43
C ALA A 310 -51.00 -121.63 1.76
N THR A 311 -49.73 -121.83 1.36
CA THR A 311 -49.27 -123.11 0.79
C THR A 311 -49.29 -124.24 1.84
N ALA A 312 -48.97 -123.95 3.10
CA ALA A 312 -49.05 -124.90 4.19
C ALA A 312 -50.51 -125.27 4.50
N ALA A 313 -51.42 -124.29 4.60
CA ALA A 313 -52.84 -124.51 4.80
C ALA A 313 -53.48 -125.30 3.65
N GLN A 314 -53.07 -125.06 2.40
CA GLN A 314 -53.49 -125.88 1.25
C GLN A 314 -53.06 -127.35 1.41
N ARG A 315 -51.81 -127.61 1.81
CA ARG A 315 -51.32 -128.97 2.10
C ARG A 315 -52.06 -129.63 3.26
N THR A 316 -52.46 -128.87 4.29
CA THR A 316 -53.30 -129.39 5.38
C THR A 316 -54.68 -129.79 4.86
N ILE A 317 -55.34 -128.95 4.04
CA ILE A 317 -56.63 -129.26 3.42
C ILE A 317 -56.53 -130.46 2.46
N GLU A 318 -55.41 -130.61 1.76
CA GLU A 318 -55.14 -131.78 0.91
C GLU A 318 -54.98 -133.06 1.75
N ALA A 319 -54.18 -133.02 2.83
CA ALA A 319 -54.03 -134.15 3.75
C ALA A 319 -55.34 -134.51 4.48
N GLU A 320 -56.16 -133.53 4.85
CA GLU A 320 -57.50 -133.74 5.41
C GLU A 320 -58.44 -134.40 4.40
N ARG A 321 -58.37 -134.03 3.12
CA ARG A 321 -59.13 -134.68 2.04
C ARG A 321 -58.67 -136.12 1.79
N GLU A 322 -57.37 -136.38 1.83
CA GLU A 322 -56.81 -137.73 1.71
C GLU A 322 -57.24 -138.61 2.89
N ALA A 323 -57.19 -138.09 4.13
CA ALA A 323 -57.68 -138.78 5.32
C ALA A 323 -59.21 -139.02 5.29
N LEU A 324 -60.00 -138.06 4.78
CA LEU A 324 -61.44 -138.28 4.55
C LEU A 324 -61.69 -139.32 3.44
N ALA A 325 -60.85 -139.38 2.41
CA ALA A 325 -60.96 -140.39 1.36
C ALA A 325 -60.65 -141.80 1.88
N SER A 326 -59.59 -141.97 2.68
CA SER A 326 -59.28 -143.27 3.31
C SER A 326 -60.37 -143.71 4.29
N LEU A 327 -60.89 -142.80 5.13
CA LEU A 327 -61.95 -143.10 6.09
C LEU A 327 -63.27 -143.53 5.40
N ASN A 328 -63.60 -142.91 4.26
CA ASN A 328 -64.73 -143.37 3.43
C ASN A 328 -64.48 -144.76 2.84
N GLN A 329 -63.25 -145.03 2.36
CA GLN A 329 -62.89 -146.33 1.80
C GLN A 329 -62.90 -147.45 2.86
N GLU A 330 -62.58 -147.15 4.12
CA GLU A 330 -62.74 -148.08 5.25
C GLU A 330 -64.21 -148.31 5.61
N LEU A 331 -65.05 -147.27 5.64
CA LEU A 331 -66.50 -147.39 5.81
C LEU A 331 -67.16 -148.21 4.68
N GLU A 332 -66.61 -148.15 3.47
CA GLU A 332 -67.11 -148.93 2.32
C GLU A 332 -66.73 -150.41 2.44
N ARG A 333 -65.48 -150.72 2.82
CA ARG A 333 -65.05 -152.09 3.16
C ARG A 333 -65.91 -152.71 4.26
N LEU A 334 -66.11 -152.00 5.37
CA LEU A 334 -66.95 -152.48 6.49
C LEU A 334 -68.41 -152.75 6.08
N ARG A 335 -68.93 -152.03 5.09
CA ARG A 335 -70.28 -152.28 4.52
C ARG A 335 -70.30 -153.53 3.64
N ASP A 336 -69.25 -153.81 2.90
CA ASP A 336 -69.14 -155.01 2.06
C ASP A 336 -68.83 -156.27 2.86
N ASP A 337 -68.01 -156.17 3.92
CA ASP A 337 -67.82 -157.26 4.89
C ASP A 337 -69.14 -157.63 5.57
N ALA A 338 -69.90 -156.64 6.04
CA ALA A 338 -71.23 -156.86 6.64
C ALA A 338 -72.30 -157.36 5.64
N ARG A 339 -72.11 -157.15 4.33
CA ARG A 339 -72.91 -157.81 3.28
C ARG A 339 -72.50 -159.27 3.10
N ALA A 340 -71.19 -159.56 3.07
CA ALA A 340 -70.64 -160.90 2.92
C ALA A 340 -71.00 -161.83 4.10
N GLU A 341 -70.96 -161.34 5.35
CA GLU A 341 -71.43 -162.09 6.52
C GLU A 341 -72.91 -162.44 6.42
N ARG A 342 -73.76 -161.48 6.04
CA ARG A 342 -75.20 -161.70 5.87
C ARG A 342 -75.54 -162.69 4.76
N GLU A 343 -74.72 -162.76 3.71
CA GLU A 343 -74.93 -163.72 2.63
C GLU A 343 -74.40 -165.12 2.98
N ARG A 344 -73.29 -165.23 3.71
CA ARG A 344 -72.86 -166.51 4.33
C ARG A 344 -73.96 -167.09 5.24
N LEU A 345 -74.48 -166.28 6.16
CA LEU A 345 -75.57 -166.70 7.07
C LEU A 345 -76.84 -167.16 6.33
N ARG A 346 -77.10 -166.66 5.11
CA ARG A 346 -78.19 -167.13 4.24
C ARG A 346 -77.86 -168.46 3.58
N ILE A 347 -76.64 -168.62 3.07
CA ILE A 347 -76.17 -169.87 2.45
C ILE A 347 -76.22 -171.00 3.48
N ASP A 348 -75.59 -170.81 4.64
CA ASP A 348 -75.55 -171.80 5.74
C ASP A 348 -76.97 -172.23 6.18
N HIS A 349 -77.89 -171.26 6.35
CA HIS A 349 -79.28 -171.54 6.72
C HIS A 349 -80.05 -172.26 5.58
N THR A 350 -79.72 -171.99 4.32
CA THR A 350 -80.34 -172.67 3.17
C THR A 350 -79.84 -174.11 3.07
N GLU A 351 -78.54 -174.34 3.25
CA GLU A 351 -77.95 -175.69 3.28
C GLU A 351 -78.57 -176.55 4.38
N GLN A 352 -78.69 -176.02 5.60
CA GLN A 352 -79.35 -176.69 6.73
C GLN A 352 -80.78 -177.13 6.42
N LEU A 353 -81.58 -176.29 5.73
CA LEU A 353 -82.93 -176.65 5.30
C LEU A 353 -82.93 -177.80 4.28
N THR A 354 -82.05 -177.78 3.28
CA THR A 354 -81.97 -178.88 2.30
C THR A 354 -81.47 -180.19 2.90
N GLN A 355 -80.67 -180.13 3.97
CA GLN A 355 -80.19 -181.32 4.69
C GLN A 355 -81.30 -181.90 5.59
N MET A 356 -82.06 -181.03 6.26
CA MET A 356 -83.27 -181.41 6.99
C MET A 356 -84.30 -182.10 6.08
N GLN A 357 -84.57 -181.54 4.90
CA GLN A 357 -85.51 -182.12 3.92
C GLN A 357 -85.06 -183.52 3.47
N ARG A 358 -83.82 -183.67 2.98
CA ARG A 358 -83.28 -184.98 2.56
C ARG A 358 -83.41 -186.05 3.65
N SER A 359 -83.09 -185.70 4.89
CA SER A 359 -83.24 -186.61 6.03
C SER A 359 -84.70 -187.02 6.31
N ALA A 360 -85.68 -186.20 5.94
CA ALA A 360 -87.10 -186.51 6.09
C ALA A 360 -87.58 -187.43 4.96
N ASP A 361 -87.17 -187.17 3.72
CA ASP A 361 -87.52 -187.97 2.54
C ASP A 361 -86.96 -189.40 2.67
N GLU A 362 -85.72 -189.58 3.14
CA GLU A 362 -85.11 -190.89 3.42
C GLU A 362 -85.88 -191.70 4.49
N ARG A 363 -86.44 -191.01 5.51
CA ARG A 363 -87.29 -191.62 6.54
C ARG A 363 -88.68 -192.00 6.01
N VAL A 364 -89.23 -191.24 5.06
CA VAL A 364 -90.49 -191.61 4.38
C VAL A 364 -90.28 -192.79 3.44
N HIS A 365 -89.15 -192.84 2.72
CA HIS A 365 -88.82 -193.93 1.80
C HIS A 365 -88.67 -195.27 2.53
N THR A 366 -87.84 -195.32 3.58
CA THR A 366 -87.61 -196.54 4.38
C THR A 366 -88.87 -197.05 5.10
N LEU A 367 -89.75 -196.16 5.58
CA LEU A 367 -91.06 -196.54 6.12
C LEU A 367 -92.00 -197.13 5.06
N THR A 368 -91.88 -196.70 3.80
CA THR A 368 -92.72 -197.18 2.70
C THR A 368 -92.32 -198.60 2.26
N GLU A 369 -91.02 -198.89 2.18
CA GLU A 369 -90.50 -200.23 1.85
C GLU A 369 -90.87 -201.27 2.92
N ALA A 370 -90.74 -200.93 4.20
CA ALA A 370 -91.14 -201.80 5.31
C ALA A 370 -92.64 -202.18 5.26
N LEU A 371 -93.49 -201.26 4.79
CA LEU A 371 -94.93 -201.46 4.65
C LEU A 371 -95.30 -202.32 3.42
N ALA A 372 -94.43 -202.39 2.41
CA ALA A 372 -94.58 -203.33 1.30
C ALA A 372 -94.27 -204.77 1.75
N LEU A 373 -93.12 -204.98 2.40
CA LEU A 373 -92.67 -206.30 2.86
C LEU A 373 -93.68 -206.96 3.83
N ALA A 374 -94.28 -206.17 4.71
CA ALA A 374 -95.31 -206.62 5.66
C ALA A 374 -96.64 -207.06 4.99
N ARG A 375 -96.91 -206.62 3.75
CA ARG A 375 -98.15 -206.97 3.03
C ARG A 375 -98.07 -208.33 2.36
N GLU A 376 -96.98 -208.65 1.68
CA GLU A 376 -96.82 -209.94 0.99
C GLU A 376 -96.82 -211.11 1.97
N THR A 377 -96.11 -211.00 3.09
CA THR A 377 -96.12 -212.01 4.16
C THR A 377 -97.52 -212.27 4.74
N SER A 378 -98.42 -211.29 4.68
CA SER A 378 -99.80 -211.41 5.21
C SER A 378 -100.77 -212.19 4.30
N ALA A 379 -100.37 -212.49 3.05
CA ALA A 379 -101.21 -213.21 2.10
C ALA A 379 -101.20 -214.73 2.35
N ALA A 380 -100.05 -215.29 2.74
CA ALA A 380 -99.86 -216.73 2.87
C ALA A 380 -100.65 -217.40 4.01
N TYR A 381 -101.03 -216.66 5.05
CA TYR A 381 -101.58 -217.21 6.29
C TYR A 381 -103.11 -217.25 6.40
N ARG A 382 -103.88 -216.68 5.47
CA ARG A 382 -105.34 -216.52 5.59
C ARG A 382 -106.16 -217.74 5.14
N ALA A 383 -105.55 -218.92 5.06
CA ALA A 383 -106.17 -220.12 4.47
C ALA A 383 -107.07 -220.94 5.42
N GLN A 384 -106.99 -220.75 6.75
CA GLN A 384 -107.70 -221.61 7.71
C GLN A 384 -108.26 -220.87 8.95
N LEU A 385 -109.49 -221.26 9.33
CA LEU A 385 -110.20 -221.03 10.61
C LEU A 385 -110.80 -219.62 10.89
N PRO A 386 -111.87 -219.52 11.74
CA PRO A 386 -112.92 -218.51 11.51
C PRO A 386 -113.39 -217.65 12.72
N GLN A 387 -114.16 -216.60 12.41
CA GLN A 387 -115.13 -215.84 13.24
C GLN A 387 -114.74 -215.34 14.65
N THR A 388 -114.73 -214.02 14.86
CA THR A 388 -115.76 -213.24 15.64
C THR A 388 -115.41 -211.73 15.70
N ALA A 389 -116.29 -210.91 16.29
CA ALA A 389 -116.19 -209.44 16.49
C ALA A 389 -116.59 -209.12 17.97
N PRO A 390 -116.89 -207.87 18.45
CA PRO A 390 -116.85 -206.54 17.82
C PRO A 390 -116.07 -205.41 18.61
N PRO A 391 -116.62 -204.34 19.28
CA PRO A 391 -116.25 -202.97 18.86
C PRO A 391 -116.00 -201.86 19.93
N SER A 392 -115.63 -200.66 19.44
CA SER A 392 -116.11 -199.30 19.85
C SER A 392 -115.42 -198.46 20.96
N SER A 393 -115.69 -197.13 20.87
CA SER A 393 -115.73 -196.06 21.91
C SER A 393 -114.70 -194.90 21.87
N SER A 394 -115.07 -193.78 22.51
CA SER A 394 -114.45 -192.41 22.48
C SER A 394 -113.98 -192.01 23.92
N PRO A 395 -114.00 -190.75 24.49
CA PRO A 395 -114.07 -189.35 23.98
C PRO A 395 -113.24 -188.23 24.75
N ARG A 396 -113.12 -187.00 24.18
CA ARG A 396 -113.17 -185.63 24.85
C ARG A 396 -112.09 -185.20 25.93
N PRO A 397 -112.07 -183.96 26.52
CA PRO A 397 -112.06 -182.57 25.96
C PRO A 397 -111.05 -181.56 26.68
N PRO A 398 -111.28 -180.24 27.03
CA PRO A 398 -110.31 -179.14 26.69
C PRO A 398 -109.96 -178.06 27.78
N SER A 399 -109.26 -176.96 27.40
CA SER A 399 -108.89 -175.78 28.26
C SER A 399 -109.03 -174.39 27.56
N LYS A 400 -108.59 -173.26 28.17
CA LYS A 400 -108.85 -171.85 27.72
C LYS A 400 -107.82 -170.77 28.20
N ARG A 401 -107.56 -169.71 27.37
CA ARG A 401 -106.97 -168.35 27.68
C ARG A 401 -105.51 -168.29 28.19
N SER A 402 -104.73 -167.20 28.09
CA SER A 402 -104.72 -165.93 27.27
C SER A 402 -103.24 -165.43 27.15
N SER A 403 -102.73 -164.18 26.98
CA SER A 403 -103.12 -162.76 27.24
C SER A 403 -102.31 -161.77 26.33
N ARG A 404 -102.22 -160.45 26.65
CA ARG A 404 -101.42 -159.37 26.00
C ARG A 404 -101.02 -158.30 27.06
N PRO A 405 -100.06 -157.37 26.84
CA PRO A 405 -100.38 -156.01 26.36
C PRO A 405 -99.30 -155.39 25.42
N ALA A 406 -99.19 -154.05 25.32
CA ALA A 406 -98.38 -153.32 24.32
C ALA A 406 -97.71 -152.02 24.90
N PRO A 407 -97.63 -150.83 24.26
CA PRO A 407 -96.50 -150.39 23.40
C PRO A 407 -95.95 -148.96 23.69
N GLU A 408 -95.14 -148.44 22.75
CA GLU A 408 -94.87 -147.03 22.37
C GLU A 408 -93.50 -146.37 22.70
N LYS A 409 -92.95 -145.72 21.64
CA LYS A 409 -92.13 -144.48 21.58
C LYS A 409 -90.80 -144.43 22.37
N LYS A 410 -89.76 -143.76 21.87
CA LYS A 410 -89.74 -142.65 20.90
C LYS A 410 -88.59 -142.77 19.91
#